data_AF-A0A2G8T1H9-F1
#
_entry.id   AF-A0A2G8T1H9-F1
#
_cell.length_a   1.000
_cell.length_b   1.000
_cell.length_c   1.000
_cell.angle_alpha   90.00
_cell.angle_beta   90.00
_cell.angle_gamma   90.00
#
_symmetry.space_group_name_H-M   'P 1'
#
loop_
_entity.id
_entity.type
_entity.pdbx_description
1 polymer ?
#
loop_
_entity_poly.entity_id
_entity_poly.type
_entity_poly.pdbx_seq_one_letter_code
_entity_poly.pdbx_strand_id
1 'polypeptide(L)'
;MLGYLRSYSRQNNLNLLKLSQMTEIIYNGILYASYSELHAAHSAPGVSYACFFGRMKGGWQMTDALTQPPNRSMRRTYKVGDRVFKDLAALADAAGITYEAAVKRRDRGATDEEIFHGRHKPAKLKKADADFATMKKKLSPHVVTIAGCDYDSLSHAYDKLSPTATFNAVRARIRYGQTFEQAFELVERIDMRSAAGLGTTIEINKENFSIVAAAKRFRVPVATIRRRLKRNATPRQAVGIDPIILGDLQHIEVRKESPRTKQQYVVDGKSYKTVKALSEAYSLSPALVYNRMRDNKWDANRAVKEPVSKPVKIDGVTYRSGMSAWEEVGRTNYTTFLARQRDGHSLEISLGLAPLPALERYEVNAVTYPSLAALACAHDLTAGQLVSRLKTMSLEEALVYKPSNGRYSDTIFERDQALAATIGSLYFIKVSSTQGTLHKIGMTKRPLEVRFQGETIEIIAQFSGTLRDIHKVEQAIKRQFVENLYRSDEDFEGKTETFQLLENEEALMLDAIVAHVKNWHLSGSDYSRD
;
A
#
# COMPACT_ATOMS: atom_id res chain seq x y z
N MET A 1 -54.68 -16.74 -12.95
CA MET A 1 -55.05 -16.13 -14.23
C MET A 1 -54.91 -14.62 -14.06
N LEU A 2 -53.95 -14.00 -14.75
CA LEU A 2 -53.64 -12.54 -14.86
C LEU A 2 -53.24 -11.82 -13.54
N GLY A 3 -52.06 -11.22 -13.35
CA GLY A 3 -51.00 -10.80 -14.26
C GLY A 3 -50.96 -9.27 -14.39
N TYR A 4 -49.89 -8.65 -13.88
CA TYR A 4 -49.37 -7.31 -14.20
C TYR A 4 -50.24 -6.07 -13.88
N LEU A 5 -49.75 -5.22 -12.97
CA LEU A 5 -49.68 -3.73 -13.06
C LEU A 5 -49.52 -3.10 -11.66
N ARG A 6 -48.27 -2.89 -11.21
CA ARG A 6 -47.95 -1.83 -10.22
C ARG A 6 -46.53 -1.31 -10.46
N SER A 7 -46.42 -0.37 -11.38
CA SER A 7 -45.22 0.46 -11.55
C SER A 7 -45.62 1.82 -12.14
N TYR A 8 -46.18 2.72 -11.33
CA TYR A 8 -46.21 4.18 -11.59
C TYR A 8 -46.69 4.91 -10.33
N SER A 9 -45.78 5.16 -9.39
CA SER A 9 -46.00 6.07 -8.24
C SER A 9 -44.65 6.47 -7.65
N ARG A 10 -43.77 7.06 -8.49
CA ARG A 10 -42.42 7.50 -8.11
C ARG A 10 -42.12 8.98 -8.40
N GLN A 11 -43.12 9.80 -8.73
CA GLN A 11 -42.87 11.17 -9.21
C GLN A 11 -43.45 12.34 -8.40
N ASN A 12 -44.31 12.15 -7.38
CA ASN A 12 -45.04 13.30 -6.82
C ASN A 12 -44.54 13.90 -5.50
N ASN A 13 -43.44 13.45 -4.88
CA ASN A 13 -42.99 14.03 -3.60
C ASN A 13 -41.56 14.59 -3.56
N LEU A 14 -40.86 14.69 -4.70
CA LEU A 14 -39.54 15.33 -4.77
C LEU A 14 -39.57 16.79 -5.27
N ASN A 15 -40.74 17.34 -5.60
CA ASN A 15 -40.87 18.67 -6.22
C ASN A 15 -41.19 19.83 -5.26
N LEU A 16 -41.48 19.59 -3.98
CA LEU A 16 -41.99 20.65 -3.09
C LEU A 16 -40.94 21.35 -2.21
N LEU A 17 -39.69 20.90 -2.17
CA LEU A 17 -38.63 21.51 -1.32
C LEU A 17 -37.37 21.95 -2.08
N LYS A 18 -37.39 21.90 -3.42
CA LYS A 18 -36.37 22.53 -4.30
C LYS A 18 -36.83 23.88 -4.88
N LEU A 19 -37.81 24.52 -4.24
CA LEU A 19 -38.36 25.82 -4.64
C LEU A 19 -37.58 27.03 -4.08
N SER A 20 -36.54 26.82 -3.27
CA SER A 20 -35.89 27.93 -2.54
C SER A 20 -34.75 28.63 -3.27
N GLN A 21 -34.21 28.08 -4.37
CA GLN A 21 -33.32 28.79 -5.30
C GLN A 21 -33.47 28.15 -6.68
N MET A 22 -34.66 28.22 -7.26
CA MET A 22 -34.77 28.01 -8.71
C MET A 22 -34.10 29.21 -9.35
N THR A 23 -32.83 29.05 -9.72
CA THR A 23 -32.16 29.96 -10.64
C THR A 23 -33.02 30.02 -11.89
N GLU A 24 -33.71 31.14 -12.07
CA GLU A 24 -34.44 31.48 -13.28
C GLU A 24 -33.52 31.26 -14.48
N ILE A 25 -33.86 30.32 -15.35
CA ILE A 25 -33.06 30.00 -16.53
C ILE A 25 -33.58 30.88 -17.66
N ILE A 26 -32.89 31.99 -17.92
CA ILE A 26 -33.22 32.90 -19.01
C ILE A 26 -32.37 32.54 -20.23
N TYR A 27 -33.00 32.20 -21.35
CA TYR A 27 -32.33 31.94 -22.62
C TYR A 27 -33.09 32.62 -23.76
N ASN A 28 -32.40 33.45 -24.53
CA ASN A 28 -32.99 34.29 -25.59
C ASN A 28 -34.19 35.13 -25.09
N GLY A 29 -34.12 35.64 -23.86
CA GLY A 29 -35.18 36.47 -23.26
C GLY A 29 -36.43 35.73 -22.81
N ILE A 30 -36.47 34.39 -22.92
CA ILE A 30 -37.56 33.54 -22.43
C ILE A 30 -37.11 32.87 -21.14
N LEU A 31 -38.01 32.84 -20.16
CA LEU A 31 -37.82 32.17 -18.87
C LEU A 31 -38.27 30.71 -18.95
N TYR A 32 -37.42 29.78 -18.52
CA TYR A 32 -37.72 28.34 -18.46
C TYR A 32 -37.77 27.86 -17.01
N ALA A 33 -38.73 26.99 -16.68
CA ALA A 33 -38.86 26.45 -15.33
C ALA A 33 -37.79 25.38 -15.02
N SER A 34 -37.20 24.77 -16.06
CA SER A 34 -36.12 23.80 -15.89
C SER A 34 -35.20 23.67 -17.11
N TYR A 35 -33.99 23.16 -16.88
CA TYR A 35 -33.07 22.78 -17.95
C TYR A 35 -33.65 21.74 -18.91
N SER A 36 -34.58 20.89 -18.45
CA SER A 36 -35.27 19.90 -19.28
C SER A 36 -36.24 20.55 -20.26
N GLU A 37 -36.94 21.58 -19.81
CA GLU A 37 -37.88 22.35 -20.64
C GLU A 37 -37.12 23.19 -21.67
N LEU A 38 -36.04 23.85 -21.24
CA LEU A 38 -35.12 24.55 -22.15
C LEU A 38 -34.55 23.62 -23.23
N HIS A 39 -34.08 22.43 -22.84
CA HIS A 39 -33.55 21.43 -23.77
C HIS A 39 -34.62 20.97 -24.75
N ALA A 40 -35.84 20.65 -24.29
CA ALA A 40 -36.93 20.22 -25.16
C ALA A 40 -37.32 21.30 -26.21
N ALA A 41 -37.23 22.58 -25.85
CA ALA A 41 -37.58 23.68 -26.74
C ALA A 41 -36.48 24.07 -27.74
N HIS A 42 -35.18 23.97 -27.37
CA HIS A 42 -34.07 24.55 -28.15
C HIS A 42 -32.96 23.59 -28.56
N SER A 43 -33.04 22.31 -28.19
CA SER A 43 -32.03 21.31 -28.55
C SER A 43 -31.95 21.09 -30.05
N ALA A 44 -30.73 21.17 -30.62
CA ALA A 44 -30.51 20.69 -31.98
C ALA A 44 -30.74 19.16 -32.09
N PRO A 45 -31.14 18.64 -33.26
CA PRO A 45 -31.30 17.20 -33.47
C PRO A 45 -30.03 16.42 -33.11
N GLY A 46 -30.16 15.42 -32.24
CA GLY A 46 -29.05 14.54 -31.83
C GLY A 46 -28.34 14.94 -30.52
N VAL A 47 -28.67 16.08 -29.92
CA VAL A 47 -28.18 16.43 -28.56
C VAL A 47 -29.15 15.84 -27.54
N SER A 48 -28.73 14.81 -26.80
CA SER A 48 -29.55 14.28 -25.71
C SER A 48 -29.50 15.20 -24.49
N TYR A 49 -30.56 15.17 -23.65
CA TYR A 49 -30.60 15.93 -22.40
C TYR A 49 -29.38 15.66 -21.51
N ALA A 50 -28.93 14.41 -21.44
CA ALA A 50 -27.74 14.02 -20.68
C ALA A 50 -26.45 14.67 -21.22
N CYS A 51 -26.32 14.81 -22.55
CA CYS A 51 -25.19 15.48 -23.17
C CYS A 51 -25.20 16.99 -22.86
N PHE A 52 -26.35 17.64 -23.06
CA PHE A 52 -26.57 19.04 -22.71
C PHE A 52 -26.24 19.32 -21.24
N PHE A 53 -26.79 18.54 -20.32
CA PHE A 53 -26.57 18.73 -18.88
C PHE A 53 -25.12 18.47 -18.47
N GLY A 54 -24.47 17.47 -19.06
CA GLY A 54 -23.05 17.21 -18.87
C GLY A 54 -22.16 18.38 -19.29
N ARG A 55 -22.48 19.03 -20.42
CA ARG A 55 -21.79 20.23 -20.90
C ARG A 55 -21.98 21.44 -19.99
N MET A 56 -23.22 21.68 -19.54
CA MET A 56 -23.50 22.75 -18.56
C MET A 56 -22.71 22.56 -17.27
N LYS A 57 -22.61 21.32 -16.76
CA LYS A 57 -21.79 21.00 -15.58
C LYS A 57 -20.28 21.21 -15.84
N GLY A 58 -19.84 21.05 -17.09
CA GLY A 58 -18.47 21.32 -17.54
C GLY A 58 -18.19 22.79 -17.85
N GLY A 59 -19.13 23.71 -17.60
CA GLY A 59 -18.94 25.16 -17.81
C GLY A 59 -19.11 25.63 -19.26
N TRP A 60 -19.79 24.85 -20.10
CA TRP A 60 -20.10 25.28 -21.47
C TRP A 60 -21.11 26.43 -21.49
N GLN A 61 -21.02 27.30 -22.50
CA GLN A 61 -22.04 28.30 -22.77
C GLN A 61 -23.36 27.61 -23.15
N MET A 62 -24.49 28.16 -22.68
CA MET A 62 -25.83 27.56 -22.83
C MET A 62 -26.18 27.24 -24.29
N THR A 63 -25.91 28.20 -25.18
CA THR A 63 -26.17 28.13 -26.63
C THR A 63 -25.36 27.01 -27.28
N ASP A 64 -24.09 26.88 -26.93
CA ASP A 64 -23.21 25.81 -27.43
C ASP A 64 -23.63 24.44 -26.91
N ALA A 65 -24.06 24.37 -25.65
CA ALA A 65 -24.50 23.12 -25.05
C ALA A 65 -25.74 22.55 -25.75
N LEU A 66 -26.64 23.42 -26.23
CA LEU A 66 -27.88 23.09 -26.94
C LEU A 66 -27.66 22.77 -28.42
N THR A 67 -26.72 23.45 -29.08
CA THR A 67 -26.61 23.42 -30.55
C THR A 67 -25.47 22.54 -31.06
N GLN A 68 -24.33 22.46 -30.37
CA GLN A 68 -23.21 21.68 -30.88
C GLN A 68 -23.54 20.18 -30.84
N PRO A 69 -23.40 19.41 -31.94
CA PRO A 69 -23.66 17.98 -31.91
C PRO A 69 -22.76 17.34 -30.85
N PRO A 70 -23.19 16.27 -30.15
CA PRO A 70 -22.31 15.56 -29.23
C PRO A 70 -21.01 15.28 -29.98
N ASN A 71 -19.87 15.70 -29.40
CA ASN A 71 -18.58 15.26 -29.89
C ASN A 71 -18.63 13.74 -29.77
N ARG A 72 -18.99 13.05 -30.87
CA ARG A 72 -18.91 11.61 -30.98
C ARG A 72 -17.49 11.35 -30.60
N SER A 73 -17.28 10.80 -29.39
CA SER A 73 -15.98 10.56 -28.77
C SER A 73 -14.99 10.44 -29.90
N MET A 74 -14.26 11.55 -30.18
CA MET A 74 -13.42 11.58 -31.36
C MET A 74 -12.48 10.43 -31.08
N ARG A 75 -12.65 9.33 -31.81
CA ARG A 75 -11.87 8.13 -31.57
C ARG A 75 -10.47 8.63 -31.73
N ARG A 76 -9.76 8.75 -30.61
CA ARG A 76 -8.44 9.35 -30.60
C ARG A 76 -7.64 8.50 -31.57
N THR A 77 -7.25 9.10 -32.67
CA THR A 77 -6.31 8.48 -33.59
C THR A 77 -4.94 8.59 -32.95
N TYR A 78 -4.16 7.53 -33.06
CA TYR A 78 -2.82 7.50 -32.48
C TYR A 78 -1.80 7.61 -33.61
N LYS A 79 -0.80 8.47 -33.47
CA LYS A 79 0.22 8.69 -34.51
C LYS A 79 1.59 8.26 -34.01
N VAL A 80 2.26 7.40 -34.78
CA VAL A 80 3.64 6.94 -34.50
C VAL A 80 4.44 7.08 -35.78
N GLY A 81 5.30 8.10 -35.85
CA GLY A 81 5.93 8.53 -37.10
C GLY A 81 4.88 8.89 -38.15
N ASP A 82 4.94 8.27 -39.33
CA ASP A 82 3.98 8.51 -40.43
C ASP A 82 2.74 7.61 -40.38
N ARG A 83 2.67 6.67 -39.43
CA ARG A 83 1.55 5.75 -39.30
C ARG A 83 0.48 6.33 -38.38
N VAL A 84 -0.77 6.30 -38.84
CA VAL A 84 -1.94 6.71 -38.06
C VAL A 84 -2.81 5.47 -37.78
N PHE A 85 -3.06 5.20 -36.50
CA PHE A 85 -3.89 4.09 -36.03
C PHE A 85 -5.26 4.61 -35.62
N LYS A 86 -6.31 3.87 -36.00
CA LYS A 86 -7.72 4.24 -35.78
C LYS A 86 -8.12 4.25 -34.30
N ASP A 87 -7.52 3.37 -33.51
CA ASP A 87 -7.76 3.23 -32.07
C ASP A 87 -6.54 2.59 -31.37
N LEU A 88 -6.60 2.55 -30.04
CA LEU A 88 -5.53 2.03 -29.20
C LEU A 88 -5.31 0.52 -29.40
N ALA A 89 -6.34 -0.22 -29.82
CA ALA A 89 -6.24 -1.66 -30.06
C ALA A 89 -5.39 -1.92 -31.31
N ALA A 90 -5.63 -1.19 -32.40
CA ALA A 90 -4.80 -1.26 -33.60
C ALA A 90 -3.34 -0.84 -33.34
N LEU A 91 -3.12 0.17 -32.47
CA LEU A 91 -1.77 0.57 -32.06
C LEU A 91 -1.08 -0.54 -31.24
N ALA A 92 -1.80 -1.18 -30.31
CA ALA A 92 -1.26 -2.25 -29.47
C ALA A 92 -0.86 -3.48 -30.28
N ASP A 93 -1.72 -3.88 -31.22
CA ASP A 93 -1.48 -5.01 -32.13
C ASP A 93 -0.24 -4.75 -33.02
N ALA A 94 -0.13 -3.56 -33.60
CA ALA A 94 1.02 -3.17 -34.42
C ALA A 94 2.33 -3.03 -33.61
N ALA A 95 2.25 -2.72 -32.31
CA ALA A 95 3.39 -2.65 -31.40
C ALA A 95 3.78 -4.01 -30.80
N GLY A 96 3.01 -5.07 -31.04
CA GLY A 96 3.24 -6.40 -30.45
C GLY A 96 3.05 -6.43 -28.93
N ILE A 97 2.17 -5.58 -28.38
CA ILE A 97 1.85 -5.53 -26.94
C ILE A 97 0.36 -5.82 -26.70
N THR A 98 0.03 -6.29 -25.50
CA THR A 98 -1.39 -6.47 -25.14
C THR A 98 -2.13 -5.13 -25.02
N TYR A 99 -3.42 -5.12 -25.34
CA TYR A 99 -4.27 -3.93 -25.22
C TYR A 99 -4.21 -3.31 -23.82
N GLU A 100 -4.22 -4.13 -22.77
CA GLU A 100 -4.12 -3.68 -21.37
C GLU A 100 -2.78 -3.01 -21.06
N ALA A 101 -1.68 -3.47 -21.66
CA ALA A 101 -0.38 -2.82 -21.53
C ALA A 101 -0.40 -1.44 -22.19
N ALA A 102 -1.02 -1.30 -23.36
CA ALA A 102 -1.21 -0.02 -24.03
C ALA A 102 -2.11 0.93 -23.21
N VAL A 103 -3.21 0.45 -22.62
CA VAL A 103 -4.08 1.22 -21.71
C VAL A 103 -3.29 1.71 -20.50
N LYS A 104 -2.53 0.84 -19.84
CA LYS A 104 -1.70 1.22 -18.68
C LYS A 104 -0.62 2.25 -19.05
N ARG A 105 0.00 2.16 -20.24
CA ARG A 105 0.96 3.16 -20.72
C ARG A 105 0.27 4.51 -20.95
N ARG A 106 -0.89 4.52 -21.61
CA ARG A 106 -1.72 5.72 -21.84
C ARG A 106 -2.14 6.39 -20.53
N ASP A 107 -2.65 5.63 -19.57
CA ASP A 107 -3.15 6.16 -18.30
C ASP A 107 -2.03 6.72 -17.41
N ARG A 108 -0.77 6.31 -17.66
CA ARG A 108 0.46 6.91 -17.07
C ARG A 108 0.97 8.14 -17.84
N GLY A 109 0.23 8.60 -18.84
CA GLY A 109 0.58 9.76 -19.65
C GLY A 109 1.70 9.51 -20.67
N ALA A 110 1.90 8.27 -21.13
CA ALA A 110 2.86 8.01 -22.21
C ALA A 110 2.38 8.61 -23.55
N THR A 111 3.32 9.13 -24.35
CA THR A 111 3.03 9.57 -25.73
C THR A 111 2.70 8.39 -26.63
N ASP A 112 2.12 8.64 -27.81
CA ASP A 112 1.78 7.57 -28.76
C ASP A 112 3.04 6.77 -29.17
N GLU A 113 4.19 7.43 -29.36
CA GLU A 113 5.47 6.78 -29.65
C GLU A 113 5.99 5.97 -28.45
N GLU A 114 5.87 6.50 -27.23
CA GLU A 114 6.25 5.77 -26.01
C GLU A 114 5.33 4.56 -25.75
N ILE A 115 4.05 4.65 -26.12
CA ILE A 115 3.15 3.50 -26.04
C ILE A 115 3.60 2.44 -27.03
N PHE A 116 4.01 2.82 -28.24
CA PHE A 116 4.45 1.90 -29.29
C PHE A 116 5.82 1.26 -28.99
N HIS A 117 6.86 2.07 -28.80
CA HIS A 117 8.24 1.61 -28.65
C HIS A 117 8.64 1.31 -27.19
N GLY A 118 7.82 1.71 -26.22
CA GLY A 118 8.19 1.75 -24.81
C GLY A 118 8.95 3.04 -24.45
N ARG A 119 9.00 3.39 -23.15
CA ARG A 119 9.80 4.52 -22.71
C ARG A 119 11.28 4.22 -22.90
N HIS A 120 11.93 4.96 -23.79
CA HIS A 120 13.39 4.98 -23.84
C HIS A 120 13.91 5.44 -22.48
N LYS A 121 14.59 4.54 -21.78
CA LYS A 121 15.33 4.92 -20.57
C LYS A 121 16.40 5.89 -21.04
N PRO A 122 16.40 7.17 -20.63
CA PRO A 122 17.40 8.11 -21.11
C PRO A 122 18.77 7.51 -20.81
N ALA A 123 19.62 7.40 -21.85
CA ALA A 123 20.99 6.97 -21.68
C ALA A 123 21.60 7.91 -20.63
N LYS A 124 22.03 7.36 -19.49
CA LYS A 124 22.69 8.16 -18.45
C LYS A 124 23.84 8.91 -19.13
N LEU A 125 23.76 10.24 -19.15
CA LEU A 125 24.81 11.10 -19.68
C LEU A 125 26.10 10.77 -18.94
N LYS A 126 27.02 10.05 -19.58
CA LYS A 126 28.35 9.70 -19.09
C LYS A 126 29.27 10.93 -19.10
N LYS A 127 28.93 11.98 -18.36
CA LYS A 127 29.80 13.15 -18.18
C LYS A 127 29.95 13.46 -16.69
N ALA A 128 30.84 12.70 -16.06
CA ALA A 128 31.62 13.01 -14.83
C ALA A 128 32.34 11.76 -14.24
N ASP A 129 32.27 10.58 -14.87
CA ASP A 129 32.75 9.32 -14.26
C ASP A 129 34.22 8.95 -14.55
N ALA A 130 34.99 9.82 -15.21
CA ALA A 130 36.39 9.50 -15.53
C ALA A 130 37.26 9.35 -14.27
N ASP A 131 36.99 10.12 -13.21
CA ASP A 131 37.78 10.07 -11.97
C ASP A 131 37.30 8.98 -10.99
N PHE A 132 36.03 8.55 -11.08
CA PHE A 132 35.49 7.46 -10.25
C PHE A 132 35.86 6.06 -10.79
N ALA A 133 36.05 5.90 -12.11
CA ALA A 133 36.50 4.65 -12.70
C ALA A 133 37.91 4.25 -12.24
N THR A 134 38.75 5.22 -11.89
CA THR A 134 40.12 5.02 -11.42
C THR A 134 40.16 4.55 -9.95
N MET A 135 39.21 4.99 -9.11
CA MET A 135 39.10 4.55 -7.71
C MET A 135 38.48 3.15 -7.56
N LYS A 136 37.60 2.72 -8.47
CA LYS A 136 36.98 1.38 -8.45
C LYS A 136 37.98 0.23 -8.60
N LYS A 137 39.19 0.50 -9.12
CA LYS A 137 40.25 -0.51 -9.36
C LYS A 137 41.03 -0.97 -8.12
N LYS A 138 40.80 -0.41 -6.93
CA LYS A 138 41.59 -0.74 -5.72
C LYS A 138 40.85 -1.52 -4.62
N LEU A 139 39.56 -1.81 -4.78
CA LEU A 139 38.91 -2.81 -3.93
C LEU A 139 39.23 -4.19 -4.50
N SER A 140 39.84 -5.06 -3.69
CA SER A 140 40.28 -6.40 -4.07
C SER A 140 39.19 -7.10 -4.89
N PRO A 141 39.46 -7.52 -6.14
CA PRO A 141 38.47 -8.22 -6.94
C PRO A 141 38.07 -9.47 -6.17
N HIS A 142 36.79 -9.61 -5.84
CA HIS A 142 36.23 -10.90 -5.44
C HIS A 142 36.26 -11.76 -6.68
N VAL A 143 37.40 -12.41 -6.89
CA VAL A 143 37.59 -13.34 -7.99
C VAL A 143 36.62 -14.49 -7.75
N VAL A 144 35.62 -14.60 -8.62
CA VAL A 144 34.65 -15.69 -8.60
C VAL A 144 35.08 -16.68 -9.65
N THR A 145 35.37 -17.92 -9.25
CA THR A 145 35.62 -19.02 -10.18
C THR A 145 34.29 -19.68 -10.56
N ILE A 146 33.93 -19.68 -11.85
CA ILE A 146 32.71 -20.32 -12.37
C ILE A 146 33.11 -21.20 -13.55
N ALA A 147 32.81 -22.50 -13.47
CA ALA A 147 33.18 -23.48 -14.49
C ALA A 147 34.69 -23.46 -14.84
N GLY A 148 35.55 -23.26 -13.83
CA GLY A 148 37.01 -23.22 -13.98
C GLY A 148 37.57 -21.93 -14.61
N CYS A 149 36.73 -20.92 -14.85
CA CYS A 149 37.15 -19.60 -15.30
C CYS A 149 37.06 -18.60 -14.14
N ASP A 150 38.10 -17.81 -13.94
CA ASP A 150 38.15 -16.76 -12.92
C ASP A 150 37.62 -15.43 -13.47
N TYR A 151 36.71 -14.81 -12.73
CA TYR A 151 36.12 -13.52 -13.08
C TYR A 151 36.33 -12.50 -11.99
N ASP A 152 36.72 -11.27 -12.35
CA ASP A 152 36.95 -10.15 -11.41
C ASP A 152 35.77 -9.84 -10.47
N SER A 153 34.54 -10.19 -10.87
CA SER A 153 33.34 -10.04 -10.05
C SER A 153 32.18 -10.90 -10.58
N LEU A 154 31.14 -11.08 -9.76
CA LEU A 154 29.89 -11.73 -10.17
C LEU A 154 29.22 -11.01 -11.36
N SER A 155 29.32 -9.68 -11.43
CA SER A 155 28.79 -8.89 -12.56
C SER A 155 29.60 -9.12 -13.82
N HIS A 156 30.94 -9.16 -13.70
CA HIS A 156 31.81 -9.47 -14.84
C HIS A 156 31.54 -10.88 -15.39
N ALA A 157 31.35 -11.86 -14.50
CA ALA A 157 30.91 -13.19 -14.88
C ALA A 157 29.54 -13.16 -15.59
N TYR A 158 28.61 -12.32 -15.12
CA TYR A 158 27.26 -12.21 -15.71
C TYR A 158 27.29 -11.63 -17.11
N ASP A 159 28.05 -10.57 -17.33
CA ASP A 159 28.19 -9.96 -18.65
C ASP A 159 28.90 -10.91 -19.62
N LYS A 160 29.92 -11.65 -19.14
CA LYS A 160 30.70 -12.57 -19.98
C LYS A 160 29.95 -13.86 -20.32
N LEU A 161 29.22 -14.44 -19.36
CA LEU A 161 28.46 -15.67 -19.54
C LEU A 161 27.06 -15.43 -20.13
N SER A 162 26.52 -14.22 -19.98
CA SER A 162 25.22 -13.78 -20.51
C SER A 162 24.09 -14.80 -20.31
N PRO A 163 23.81 -15.26 -19.07
CA PRO A 163 22.78 -16.25 -18.81
C PRO A 163 21.39 -15.70 -19.11
N THR A 164 20.42 -16.58 -19.35
CA THR A 164 19.02 -16.17 -19.63
C THR A 164 18.37 -15.55 -18.39
N ALA A 165 18.74 -16.03 -17.21
CA ALA A 165 18.34 -15.45 -15.94
C ALA A 165 18.80 -14.00 -15.77
N THR A 166 17.95 -13.17 -15.16
CA THR A 166 18.34 -11.81 -14.73
C THR A 166 19.42 -11.84 -13.64
N PHE A 167 20.25 -10.80 -13.54
CA PHE A 167 21.29 -10.70 -12.52
C PHE A 167 20.77 -10.87 -11.08
N ASN A 168 19.60 -10.30 -10.77
CA ASN A 168 18.95 -10.48 -9.46
C ASN A 168 18.53 -11.94 -9.21
N ALA A 169 18.10 -12.66 -10.24
CA ALA A 169 17.80 -14.08 -10.12
C ALA A 169 19.06 -14.89 -9.84
N VAL A 170 20.19 -14.58 -10.49
CA VAL A 170 21.49 -15.20 -10.20
C VAL A 170 21.90 -14.96 -8.73
N ARG A 171 21.81 -13.72 -8.25
CA ARG A 171 22.09 -13.40 -6.82
C ARG A 171 21.18 -14.15 -5.86
N ALA A 172 19.88 -14.21 -6.13
CA ALA A 172 18.93 -14.93 -5.30
C ALA A 172 19.21 -16.44 -5.28
N ARG A 173 19.58 -17.03 -6.43
CA ARG A 173 19.94 -18.45 -6.55
C ARG A 173 21.15 -18.80 -5.68
N ILE A 174 22.20 -18.00 -5.72
CA ILE A 174 23.39 -18.17 -4.87
C ILE A 174 22.99 -18.07 -3.39
N ARG A 175 22.14 -17.10 -3.02
CA ARG A 175 21.63 -16.94 -1.64
C ARG A 175 20.85 -18.16 -1.14
N TYR A 176 20.13 -18.85 -2.03
CA TYR A 176 19.43 -20.11 -1.71
C TYR A 176 20.35 -21.34 -1.75
N GLY A 177 21.66 -21.15 -1.83
CA GLY A 177 22.66 -22.21 -1.77
C GLY A 177 22.92 -22.94 -3.09
N GLN A 178 22.50 -22.39 -4.23
CA GLN A 178 22.87 -22.96 -5.54
C GLN A 178 24.34 -22.67 -5.87
N THR A 179 24.98 -23.60 -6.59
CA THR A 179 26.36 -23.37 -7.06
C THR A 179 26.37 -22.26 -8.11
N PHE A 180 27.54 -21.66 -8.36
CA PHE A 180 27.66 -20.62 -9.37
C PHE A 180 27.26 -21.15 -10.76
N GLU A 181 27.67 -22.36 -11.13
CA GLU A 181 27.33 -22.98 -12.41
C GLU A 181 25.81 -23.16 -12.58
N GLN A 182 25.11 -23.54 -11.51
CA GLN A 182 23.65 -23.66 -11.50
C GLN A 182 22.98 -22.28 -11.55
N ALA A 183 23.49 -21.33 -10.79
CA ALA A 183 22.94 -19.97 -10.71
C ALA A 183 22.99 -19.28 -12.08
N PHE A 184 24.08 -19.49 -12.82
CA PHE A 184 24.34 -19.00 -14.17
C PHE A 184 23.80 -19.89 -15.30
N GLU A 185 23.02 -20.93 -15.00
CA GLU A 185 22.39 -21.79 -16.01
C GLU A 185 23.40 -22.54 -16.92
N LEU A 186 24.65 -22.70 -16.45
CA LEU A 186 25.68 -23.52 -17.12
C LEU A 186 25.44 -25.01 -16.88
N VAL A 187 24.86 -25.34 -15.73
CA VAL A 187 24.38 -26.67 -15.38
C VAL A 187 22.87 -26.59 -15.21
N GLU A 188 22.14 -27.62 -15.63
CA GLU A 188 20.70 -27.68 -15.46
C GLU A 188 20.31 -27.42 -14.00
N ARG A 189 19.34 -26.53 -13.84
CA ARG A 189 18.84 -26.18 -12.52
C ARG A 189 18.21 -27.42 -11.88
N ILE A 190 18.85 -27.90 -10.82
CA ILE A 190 18.17 -28.76 -9.85
C ILE A 190 17.21 -27.85 -9.09
N ASP A 191 15.94 -27.82 -9.46
CA ASP A 191 14.97 -27.00 -8.74
C ASP A 191 14.89 -27.53 -7.31
N MET A 192 15.41 -26.75 -6.36
CA MET A 192 15.48 -27.16 -4.95
C MET A 192 14.08 -27.37 -4.35
N ARG A 193 13.03 -26.84 -4.97
CA ARG A 193 11.63 -27.19 -4.62
C ARG A 193 11.28 -28.61 -5.04
N SER A 194 11.85 -29.11 -6.12
CA SER A 194 11.76 -30.51 -6.56
C SER A 194 12.88 -31.40 -6.02
N ALA A 195 13.96 -30.89 -5.43
CA ALA A 195 14.95 -31.69 -4.71
C ALA A 195 14.58 -31.84 -3.22
N ALA A 196 14.12 -30.77 -2.56
CA ALA A 196 13.46 -30.85 -1.25
C ALA A 196 12.02 -31.39 -1.37
N GLY A 197 11.43 -31.31 -2.56
CA GLY A 197 10.14 -31.92 -2.93
C GLY A 197 10.27 -33.17 -3.80
N LEU A 198 11.47 -33.73 -3.95
CA LEU A 198 11.70 -35.12 -4.37
C LEU A 198 11.28 -35.93 -3.16
N GLY A 199 9.97 -35.97 -2.97
CA GLY A 199 9.36 -36.23 -1.69
C GLY A 199 9.90 -37.53 -1.14
N THR A 200 10.41 -37.48 0.09
CA THR A 200 10.96 -38.60 0.88
C THR A 200 10.72 -39.93 0.20
N THR A 201 11.70 -40.41 -0.57
CA THR A 201 11.58 -41.73 -1.18
C THR A 201 11.56 -42.76 -0.07
N ILE A 202 10.68 -43.73 -0.20
CA ILE A 202 10.55 -44.81 0.76
C ILE A 202 10.90 -46.12 0.07
N GLU A 203 11.77 -46.90 0.70
CA GLU A 203 12.15 -48.22 0.22
C GLU A 203 11.11 -49.25 0.68
N ILE A 204 10.49 -49.95 -0.27
CA ILE A 204 9.51 -51.00 0.00
C ILE A 204 9.93 -52.22 -0.82
N ASN A 205 10.32 -53.31 -0.15
CA ASN A 205 10.78 -54.54 -0.80
C ASN A 205 11.98 -54.33 -1.76
N LYS A 206 12.96 -53.51 -1.38
CA LYS A 206 14.15 -53.15 -2.18
C LYS A 206 13.88 -52.27 -3.40
N GLU A 207 12.65 -51.81 -3.59
CA GLU A 207 12.29 -50.82 -4.60
C GLU A 207 12.08 -49.45 -3.95
N ASN A 208 12.65 -48.40 -4.54
CA ASN A 208 12.48 -47.02 -4.07
C ASN A 208 11.26 -46.39 -4.73
N PHE A 209 10.28 -46.00 -3.92
CA PHE A 209 9.09 -45.30 -4.38
C PHE A 209 9.07 -43.86 -3.89
N SER A 210 8.61 -42.94 -4.74
CA SER A 210 8.08 -41.67 -4.24
C SER A 210 6.78 -41.94 -3.46
N ILE A 211 6.46 -41.12 -2.45
CA ILE A 211 5.21 -41.30 -1.66
C ILE A 211 3.96 -41.33 -2.58
N VAL A 212 3.94 -40.57 -3.67
CA VAL A 212 2.83 -40.53 -4.62
C VAL A 212 2.77 -41.83 -5.43
N ALA A 213 3.91 -42.35 -5.89
CA ALA A 213 3.98 -43.64 -6.58
C ALA A 213 3.54 -44.79 -5.66
N ALA A 214 4.02 -44.80 -4.41
CA ALA A 214 3.61 -45.75 -3.39
C ALA A 214 2.10 -45.66 -3.10
N ALA A 215 1.54 -44.46 -2.96
CA ALA A 215 0.12 -44.25 -2.75
C ALA A 215 -0.74 -44.86 -3.87
N LYS A 216 -0.32 -44.68 -5.13
CA LYS A 216 -1.01 -45.24 -6.30
C LYS A 216 -0.85 -46.77 -6.36
N ARG A 217 0.35 -47.29 -6.11
CA ARG A 217 0.68 -48.73 -6.17
C ARG A 217 -0.05 -49.54 -5.10
N PHE A 218 -0.05 -49.05 -3.86
CA PHE A 218 -0.60 -49.75 -2.69
C PHE A 218 -2.00 -49.27 -2.31
N ARG A 219 -2.60 -48.36 -3.09
CA ARG A 219 -3.97 -47.81 -2.89
C ARG A 219 -4.19 -47.20 -1.50
N VAL A 220 -3.17 -46.53 -0.97
CA VAL A 220 -3.25 -45.79 0.31
C VAL A 220 -3.16 -44.29 0.05
N PRO A 221 -4.03 -43.44 0.63
CA PRO A 221 -3.95 -42.00 0.42
C PRO A 221 -2.59 -41.42 0.80
N VAL A 222 -2.06 -40.50 -0.02
CA VAL A 222 -0.77 -39.80 0.19
C VAL A 222 -0.68 -39.20 1.60
N ALA A 223 -1.77 -38.58 2.07
CA ALA A 223 -1.84 -37.99 3.41
C ALA A 223 -1.68 -39.04 4.53
N THR A 224 -2.21 -40.26 4.34
CA THR A 224 -2.08 -41.36 5.29
C THR A 224 -0.65 -41.87 5.38
N ILE A 225 0.02 -42.06 4.23
CA ILE A 225 1.42 -42.48 4.20
C ILE A 225 2.29 -41.41 4.89
N ARG A 226 2.15 -40.13 4.53
CA ARG A 226 2.88 -39.02 5.18
C ARG A 226 2.65 -38.97 6.69
N ARG A 227 1.39 -39.09 7.13
CA ARG A 227 1.04 -39.08 8.56
C ARG A 227 1.65 -40.26 9.31
N ARG A 228 1.69 -41.45 8.70
CA ARG A 228 2.30 -42.66 9.28
C ARG A 228 3.82 -42.53 9.36
N LEU A 229 4.49 -42.10 8.29
CA LEU A 229 5.94 -41.85 8.29
C LEU A 229 6.34 -40.77 9.30
N LYS A 230 5.56 -39.69 9.42
CA LYS A 230 5.80 -38.64 10.44
C LYS A 230 5.64 -39.16 11.88
N ARG A 231 4.94 -40.29 12.07
CA ARG A 231 4.80 -41.02 13.34
C ARG A 231 5.78 -42.19 13.45
N ASN A 232 6.85 -42.16 12.65
CA ASN A 232 7.91 -43.18 12.57
C ASN A 232 7.44 -44.59 12.18
N ALA A 233 6.32 -44.72 11.44
CA ALA A 233 5.99 -46.00 10.80
C ALA A 233 7.06 -46.38 9.78
N THR A 234 7.35 -47.68 9.65
CA THR A 234 8.21 -48.15 8.56
C THR A 234 7.53 -47.90 7.19
N PRO A 235 8.28 -47.81 6.08
CA PRO A 235 7.70 -47.72 4.74
C PRO A 235 6.60 -48.75 4.45
N ARG A 236 6.84 -50.02 4.83
CA ARG A 236 5.90 -51.13 4.63
C ARG A 236 4.63 -50.99 5.46
N GLN A 237 4.76 -50.55 6.72
CA GLN A 237 3.63 -50.21 7.59
C GLN A 237 2.87 -48.98 7.05
N ALA A 238 3.58 -47.96 6.54
CA ALA A 238 2.99 -46.74 6.04
C ALA A 238 2.04 -47.00 4.86
N VAL A 239 2.41 -47.94 3.97
CA VAL A 239 1.57 -48.39 2.84
C VAL A 239 0.61 -49.52 3.20
N GLY A 240 0.61 -50.05 4.43
CA GLY A 240 -0.33 -51.07 4.89
C GLY A 240 -0.01 -52.51 4.44
N ILE A 241 1.24 -52.82 4.08
CA ILE A 241 1.69 -54.20 3.83
C ILE A 241 1.83 -54.95 5.16
N ASP A 242 2.55 -54.34 6.10
CA ASP A 242 2.72 -54.89 7.44
C ASP A 242 1.68 -54.23 8.38
N PRO A 243 1.05 -54.99 9.29
CA PRO A 243 0.11 -54.43 10.24
C PRO A 243 0.83 -53.44 11.17
N ILE A 244 0.16 -52.34 11.48
CA ILE A 244 0.64 -51.39 12.49
C ILE A 244 0.10 -51.89 13.83
N ILE A 245 0.98 -52.36 14.72
CA ILE A 245 0.57 -52.78 16.06
C ILE A 245 0.14 -51.53 16.83
N LEU A 246 -0.97 -51.64 17.55
CA LEU A 246 -1.57 -50.53 18.28
C LEU A 246 -0.60 -50.05 19.38
N GLY A 247 0.09 -48.94 19.14
CA GLY A 247 1.09 -48.38 20.06
C GLY A 247 2.44 -48.04 19.41
N ASP A 248 2.78 -48.65 18.27
CA ASP A 248 4.08 -48.48 17.62
C ASP A 248 4.27 -47.10 16.97
N LEU A 249 3.17 -46.47 16.57
CA LEU A 249 3.22 -45.12 16.04
C LEU A 249 3.51 -44.17 17.20
N GLN A 250 4.63 -43.46 17.14
CA GLN A 250 4.87 -42.34 18.05
C GLN A 250 3.64 -41.43 17.99
N HIS A 251 3.03 -41.22 19.15
CA HIS A 251 2.09 -40.14 19.31
C HIS A 251 2.88 -38.88 19.02
N ILE A 252 2.75 -38.35 17.80
CA ILE A 252 2.98 -36.91 17.59
C ILE A 252 2.11 -36.30 18.66
N GLU A 253 2.74 -35.63 19.62
CA GLU A 253 2.05 -34.67 20.45
C GLU A 253 1.50 -33.65 19.46
N VAL A 254 0.32 -33.95 18.91
CA VAL A 254 -0.59 -32.93 18.44
C VAL A 254 -0.67 -32.10 19.68
N ARG A 255 0.00 -30.93 19.69
CA ARG A 255 -0.13 -29.93 20.74
C ARG A 255 -1.60 -29.94 21.03
N LYS A 256 -1.99 -30.62 22.12
CA LYS A 256 -3.38 -30.65 22.51
C LYS A 256 -3.55 -29.19 22.82
N GLU A 257 -4.24 -28.45 21.96
CA GLU A 257 -4.69 -27.12 22.32
C GLU A 257 -5.23 -27.31 23.72
N SER A 258 -4.55 -26.70 24.70
CA SER A 258 -4.78 -26.95 26.11
C SER A 258 -6.29 -26.94 26.26
N PRO A 259 -6.92 -28.04 26.75
CA PRO A 259 -8.35 -28.24 26.64
C PRO A 259 -8.98 -26.96 27.14
N ARG A 260 -9.56 -26.17 26.21
CA ARG A 260 -9.98 -24.80 26.53
C ARG A 260 -10.86 -24.96 27.74
N THR A 261 -10.39 -24.45 28.88
CA THR A 261 -11.11 -24.59 30.15
C THR A 261 -12.51 -24.13 29.85
N LYS A 262 -13.49 -25.02 30.03
CA LYS A 262 -14.87 -24.75 29.64
C LYS A 262 -15.34 -23.58 30.50
N GLN A 263 -15.21 -22.38 29.95
CA GLN A 263 -15.50 -21.15 30.66
C GLN A 263 -16.99 -21.16 30.97
N GLN A 264 -17.31 -21.23 32.26
CA GLN A 264 -18.67 -21.08 32.73
C GLN A 264 -18.98 -19.60 32.86
N TYR A 265 -20.14 -19.18 32.39
CA TYR A 265 -20.58 -17.80 32.42
C TYR A 265 -21.62 -17.65 33.52
N VAL A 266 -21.34 -16.86 34.56
CA VAL A 266 -22.28 -16.64 35.66
C VAL A 266 -22.93 -15.27 35.48
N VAL A 267 -24.26 -15.24 35.35
CA VAL A 267 -25.06 -14.01 35.31
C VAL A 267 -26.25 -14.17 36.22
N ASP A 268 -26.45 -13.22 37.15
CA ASP A 268 -27.54 -13.22 38.12
C ASP A 268 -27.66 -14.52 38.92
N GLY A 269 -26.51 -15.07 39.34
CA GLY A 269 -26.43 -16.32 40.10
C GLY A 269 -26.70 -17.59 39.28
N LYS A 270 -27.01 -17.49 37.99
CA LYS A 270 -27.19 -18.64 37.08
C LYS A 270 -25.92 -18.89 36.26
N SER A 271 -25.45 -20.14 36.22
CA SER A 271 -24.28 -20.56 35.44
C SER A 271 -24.68 -21.16 34.09
N TYR A 272 -24.08 -20.66 33.02
CA TYR A 272 -24.31 -21.08 31.65
C TYR A 272 -23.05 -21.75 31.08
N LYS A 273 -23.22 -22.94 30.49
CA LYS A 273 -22.10 -23.75 29.94
C LYS A 273 -21.56 -23.20 28.61
N THR A 274 -22.37 -22.43 27.88
CA THR A 274 -22.01 -21.90 26.55
C THR A 274 -22.59 -20.51 26.36
N VAL A 275 -21.95 -19.70 25.50
CA VAL A 275 -22.45 -18.37 25.12
C VAL A 275 -23.84 -18.46 24.47
N LYS A 276 -24.13 -19.55 23.74
CA LYS A 276 -25.45 -19.81 23.15
C LYS A 276 -26.54 -19.93 24.23
N ALA A 277 -26.32 -20.77 25.24
CA ALA A 277 -27.28 -20.94 26.34
C ALA A 277 -27.49 -19.64 27.13
N LEU A 278 -26.40 -18.88 27.34
CA LEU A 278 -26.48 -17.54 27.92
C LEU A 278 -27.33 -16.60 27.06
N SER A 279 -27.09 -16.54 25.74
CA SER A 279 -27.82 -15.64 24.84
C SER A 279 -29.31 -15.97 24.71
N GLU A 280 -29.68 -17.26 24.71
CA GLU A 280 -31.08 -17.72 24.65
C GLU A 280 -31.86 -17.31 25.90
N ALA A 281 -31.24 -17.41 27.09
CA ALA A 281 -31.87 -17.01 28.35
C ALA A 281 -32.20 -15.51 28.43
N TYR A 282 -31.48 -14.66 27.68
CA TYR A 282 -31.68 -13.21 27.62
C TYR A 282 -32.31 -12.75 26.29
N SER A 283 -32.76 -13.67 25.44
CA SER A 283 -33.35 -13.36 24.12
C SER A 283 -32.44 -12.49 23.22
N LEU A 284 -31.13 -12.73 23.27
CA LEU A 284 -30.12 -12.05 22.45
C LEU A 284 -29.55 -12.99 21.39
N SER A 285 -28.99 -12.41 20.33
CA SER A 285 -28.21 -13.19 19.36
C SER A 285 -26.91 -13.70 19.99
N PRO A 286 -26.54 -14.99 19.83
CA PRO A 286 -25.27 -15.54 20.32
C PRO A 286 -24.05 -14.77 19.83
N ALA A 287 -24.10 -14.25 18.59
CA ALA A 287 -23.02 -13.48 18.00
C ALA A 287 -22.81 -12.13 18.70
N LEU A 288 -23.90 -11.45 19.11
CA LEU A 288 -23.83 -10.19 19.83
C LEU A 288 -23.14 -10.37 21.19
N VAL A 289 -23.58 -11.38 21.96
CA VAL A 289 -23.00 -11.68 23.27
C VAL A 289 -21.53 -12.07 23.12
N TYR A 290 -21.19 -12.91 22.14
CA TYR A 290 -19.80 -13.29 21.85
C TYR A 290 -18.91 -12.10 21.48
N ASN A 291 -19.35 -11.22 20.57
CA ASN A 291 -18.57 -10.06 20.14
C ASN A 291 -18.38 -9.05 21.29
N ARG A 292 -19.41 -8.83 22.11
CA ARG A 292 -19.29 -7.99 23.33
C ARG A 292 -18.23 -8.52 24.29
N MET A 293 -18.18 -9.84 24.48
CA MET A 293 -17.19 -10.45 25.35
C MET A 293 -15.78 -10.46 24.76
N ARG A 294 -15.64 -10.77 23.46
CA ARG A 294 -14.35 -10.89 22.78
C ARG A 294 -13.73 -9.53 22.47
N ASP A 295 -14.46 -8.65 21.79
CA ASP A 295 -13.93 -7.42 21.20
C ASP A 295 -13.95 -6.27 22.22
N ASN A 296 -15.06 -6.14 22.95
CA ASN A 296 -15.20 -5.07 23.95
C ASN A 296 -14.68 -5.49 25.35
N LYS A 297 -14.23 -6.74 25.50
CA LYS A 297 -13.77 -7.32 26.78
C LYS A 297 -14.81 -7.21 27.90
N TRP A 298 -16.10 -7.33 27.58
CA TRP A 298 -17.17 -7.29 28.58
C TRP A 298 -17.26 -8.62 29.33
N ASP A 299 -17.62 -8.56 30.61
CA ASP A 299 -18.01 -9.72 31.39
C ASP A 299 -19.39 -10.22 30.94
N ALA A 300 -19.71 -11.47 31.29
CA ALA A 300 -20.95 -12.11 30.85
C ALA A 300 -22.22 -11.35 31.29
N ASN A 301 -22.19 -10.71 32.48
CA ASN A 301 -23.33 -10.00 33.04
C ASN A 301 -23.61 -8.72 32.24
N ARG A 302 -22.57 -7.90 32.01
CA ARG A 302 -22.69 -6.71 31.16
C ARG A 302 -23.04 -7.06 29.71
N ALA A 303 -22.49 -8.16 29.17
CA ALA A 303 -22.74 -8.61 27.80
C ALA A 303 -24.22 -8.85 27.49
N VAL A 304 -25.00 -9.31 28.47
CA VAL A 304 -26.42 -9.59 28.28
C VAL A 304 -27.36 -8.48 28.77
N LYS A 305 -26.95 -7.65 29.74
CA LYS A 305 -27.81 -6.59 30.30
C LYS A 305 -27.73 -5.26 29.56
N GLU A 306 -26.57 -4.93 28.99
CA GLU A 306 -26.42 -3.64 28.31
C GLU A 306 -27.30 -3.63 27.04
N PRO A 307 -28.15 -2.60 26.83
CA PRO A 307 -29.02 -2.54 25.66
C PRO A 307 -28.21 -2.59 24.36
N VAL A 308 -28.79 -3.17 23.30
CA VAL A 308 -28.11 -3.36 21.99
C VAL A 308 -27.61 -2.02 21.42
N SER A 309 -28.35 -0.96 21.68
CA SER A 309 -28.05 0.41 21.29
C SER A 309 -28.59 1.35 22.36
N LYS A 310 -27.91 2.49 22.55
CA LYS A 310 -28.48 3.59 23.34
C LYS A 310 -29.73 4.07 22.61
N PRO A 311 -30.93 3.97 23.21
CA PRO A 311 -32.14 4.49 22.58
C PRO A 311 -31.99 5.99 22.38
N VAL A 312 -32.58 6.51 21.31
CA VAL A 312 -32.51 7.95 21.00
C VAL A 312 -33.90 8.56 21.00
N LYS A 313 -34.05 9.72 21.61
CA LYS A 313 -35.31 10.47 21.66
C LYS A 313 -35.28 11.57 20.62
N ILE A 314 -36.30 11.63 19.78
CA ILE A 314 -36.46 12.64 18.72
C ILE A 314 -37.90 13.10 18.76
N ASP A 315 -38.10 14.40 18.97
CA ASP A 315 -39.43 15.03 19.11
C ASP A 315 -40.34 14.30 20.14
N GLY A 316 -39.75 13.79 21.23
CA GLY A 316 -40.46 13.07 22.30
C GLY A 316 -40.71 11.58 22.04
N VAL A 317 -40.48 11.07 20.82
CA VAL A 317 -40.59 9.65 20.49
C VAL A 317 -39.24 8.96 20.75
N THR A 318 -39.26 7.79 21.42
CA THR A 318 -38.05 7.02 21.73
C THR A 318 -37.86 5.91 20.71
N TYR A 319 -36.75 5.94 19.97
CA TYR A 319 -36.37 4.92 18.99
C TYR A 319 -35.30 3.99 19.54
N ARG A 320 -35.28 2.74 19.04
CA ARG A 320 -34.30 1.73 19.46
C ARG A 320 -32.86 2.15 19.17
N SER A 321 -32.64 2.81 18.03
CA SER A 321 -31.32 3.24 17.56
C SER A 321 -31.48 4.44 16.62
N GLY A 322 -30.38 5.14 16.32
CA GLY A 322 -30.38 6.18 15.29
C GLY A 322 -30.80 5.66 13.90
N MET A 323 -30.52 4.39 13.60
CA MET A 323 -30.96 3.75 12.36
C MET A 323 -32.47 3.56 12.32
N SER A 324 -33.06 3.06 13.41
CA SER A 324 -34.52 2.90 13.53
C SER A 324 -35.22 4.26 13.45
N ALA A 325 -34.63 5.31 14.02
CA ALA A 325 -35.14 6.67 13.85
C ALA A 325 -35.06 7.13 12.38
N TRP A 326 -33.99 6.78 11.66
CA TRP A 326 -33.85 7.13 10.24
C TRP A 326 -34.87 6.43 9.35
N GLU A 327 -35.14 5.14 9.59
CA GLU A 327 -36.16 4.39 8.85
C GLU A 327 -37.56 4.96 9.05
N GLU A 328 -37.88 5.44 10.25
CA GLU A 328 -39.21 5.95 10.61
C GLU A 328 -39.43 7.44 10.27
N VAL A 329 -38.47 8.32 10.58
CA VAL A 329 -38.63 9.79 10.45
C VAL A 329 -37.57 10.48 9.61
N GLY A 330 -36.62 9.74 9.04
CA GLY A 330 -35.54 10.28 8.22
C GLY A 330 -36.04 10.95 6.93
N ARG A 331 -35.65 12.21 6.72
CA ARG A 331 -35.88 12.98 5.48
C ARG A 331 -34.66 12.96 4.55
N THR A 332 -33.54 12.39 5.00
CA THR A 332 -32.31 12.22 4.23
C THR A 332 -32.24 10.84 3.59
N ASN A 333 -31.48 10.70 2.50
CA ASN A 333 -31.14 9.37 2.01
C ASN A 333 -30.13 8.68 2.95
N TYR A 334 -30.08 7.35 2.88
CA TYR A 334 -29.25 6.51 3.75
C TYR A 334 -27.78 6.93 3.76
N THR A 335 -27.23 7.18 2.58
CA THR A 335 -25.84 7.59 2.40
C THR A 335 -25.54 8.93 3.08
N THR A 336 -26.49 9.87 3.00
CA THR A 336 -26.39 11.20 3.61
C THR A 336 -26.49 11.13 5.12
N PHE A 337 -27.41 10.31 5.64
CA PHE A 337 -27.53 10.04 7.07
C PHE A 337 -26.22 9.50 7.66
N LEU A 338 -25.66 8.46 7.05
CA LEU A 338 -24.40 7.86 7.51
C LEU A 338 -23.20 8.79 7.36
N ALA A 339 -23.15 9.60 6.30
CA ALA A 339 -22.10 10.61 6.14
C ALA A 339 -22.18 11.62 7.28
N ARG A 340 -23.35 12.21 7.52
CA ARG A 340 -23.54 13.22 8.56
C ARG A 340 -23.24 12.70 9.96
N GLN A 341 -23.63 11.46 10.26
CA GLN A 341 -23.32 10.82 11.54
C GLN A 341 -21.82 10.60 11.73
N ARG A 342 -21.09 10.25 10.66
CA ARG A 342 -19.63 10.09 10.67
C ARG A 342 -18.91 11.42 10.83
N ASP A 343 -19.46 12.47 10.23
CA ASP A 343 -18.99 13.84 10.36
C ASP A 343 -19.34 14.44 11.74
N GLY A 344 -19.99 13.68 12.63
CA GLY A 344 -20.26 14.06 14.00
C GLY A 344 -21.44 15.01 14.18
N HIS A 345 -22.31 15.17 13.17
CA HIS A 345 -23.50 15.99 13.30
C HIS A 345 -24.52 15.37 14.27
N SER A 346 -25.41 16.22 14.81
CA SER A 346 -26.52 15.75 15.66
C SER A 346 -27.42 14.77 14.89
N LEU A 347 -28.18 13.96 15.63
CA LEU A 347 -29.07 12.99 15.01
C LEU A 347 -30.17 13.69 14.20
N GLU A 348 -30.71 14.79 14.70
CA GLU A 348 -31.74 15.62 14.05
C GLU A 348 -31.24 16.18 12.71
N ILE A 349 -29.99 16.66 12.67
CA ILE A 349 -29.34 17.11 11.42
C ILE A 349 -29.12 15.92 10.49
N SER A 350 -28.66 14.79 11.01
CA SER A 350 -28.40 13.57 10.23
C SER A 350 -29.68 13.02 9.59
N LEU A 351 -30.81 13.11 10.29
CA LEU A 351 -32.14 12.77 9.81
C LEU A 351 -32.74 13.82 8.87
N GLY A 352 -32.18 15.03 8.80
CA GLY A 352 -32.74 16.13 8.01
C GLY A 352 -33.98 16.76 8.63
N LEU A 353 -34.16 16.63 9.94
CA LEU A 353 -35.18 17.33 10.72
C LEU A 353 -34.72 18.75 11.09
N ALA A 354 -33.42 18.92 11.31
CA ALA A 354 -32.77 20.22 11.45
C ALA A 354 -31.94 20.56 10.19
N PRO A 355 -31.82 21.85 9.82
CA PRO A 355 -30.96 22.26 8.73
C PRO A 355 -29.49 21.95 9.07
N LEU A 356 -28.67 21.69 8.05
CA LEU A 356 -27.22 21.60 8.24
C LEU A 356 -26.75 22.95 8.81
N PRO A 357 -25.87 22.99 9.83
CA PRO A 357 -25.22 24.24 10.23
C PRO A 357 -24.63 24.89 8.98
N ALA A 358 -24.81 26.21 8.84
CA ALA A 358 -24.21 26.95 7.76
C ALA A 358 -22.71 26.67 7.77
N LEU A 359 -22.17 26.26 6.61
CA LEU A 359 -20.74 25.96 6.49
C LEU A 359 -19.95 27.17 6.99
N GLU A 360 -19.06 26.95 7.96
CA GLU A 360 -18.11 27.96 8.39
C GLU A 360 -17.35 28.43 7.15
N ARG A 361 -17.55 29.70 6.81
CA ARG A 361 -16.79 30.35 5.76
C ARG A 361 -15.45 30.70 6.37
N TYR A 362 -14.37 30.28 5.71
CA TYR A 362 -13.03 30.66 6.12
C TYR A 362 -12.71 31.98 5.44
N GLU A 363 -12.39 33.02 6.21
CA GLU A 363 -11.95 34.29 5.66
C GLU A 363 -10.43 34.39 5.82
N VAL A 364 -9.70 34.44 4.70
CA VAL A 364 -8.24 34.58 4.69
C VAL A 364 -7.90 35.67 3.69
N ASN A 365 -7.20 36.71 4.14
CA ASN A 365 -6.85 37.87 3.32
C ASN A 365 -8.07 38.53 2.64
N ALA A 366 -9.17 38.70 3.37
CA ALA A 366 -10.46 39.24 2.88
C ALA A 366 -11.14 38.42 1.75
N VAL A 367 -10.67 37.19 1.49
CA VAL A 367 -11.34 36.25 0.59
C VAL A 367 -12.06 35.20 1.43
N THR A 368 -13.37 35.05 1.19
CA THR A 368 -14.19 34.04 1.87
C THR A 368 -14.24 32.74 1.07
N TYR A 369 -13.89 31.62 1.71
CA TYR A 369 -13.92 30.29 1.12
C TYR A 369 -15.09 29.46 1.68
N PRO A 370 -15.85 28.75 0.83
CA PRO A 370 -17.04 28.00 1.26
C PRO A 370 -16.72 26.70 2.02
N SER A 371 -15.46 26.24 1.98
CA SER A 371 -15.02 25.06 2.72
C SER A 371 -13.49 25.07 2.88
N LEU A 372 -13.01 24.27 3.83
CA LEU A 372 -11.58 24.05 4.07
C LEU A 372 -10.89 23.42 2.85
N ALA A 373 -11.61 22.63 2.05
CA ALA A 373 -11.11 22.08 0.79
C ALA A 373 -10.91 23.15 -0.29
N ALA A 374 -11.84 24.10 -0.40
CA ALA A 374 -11.70 25.23 -1.33
C ALA A 374 -10.54 26.14 -0.91
N LEU A 375 -10.41 26.42 0.38
CA LEU A 375 -9.29 27.17 0.94
C LEU A 375 -7.96 26.44 0.68
N ALA A 376 -7.87 25.13 0.97
CA ALA A 376 -6.66 24.35 0.72
C ALA A 376 -6.27 24.40 -0.78
N CYS A 377 -7.24 24.23 -1.68
CA CYS A 377 -7.00 24.27 -3.12
C CYS A 377 -6.47 25.64 -3.60
N ALA A 378 -6.95 26.74 -3.02
CA ALA A 378 -6.47 28.09 -3.36
C ALA A 378 -5.01 28.35 -2.93
N HIS A 379 -4.49 27.54 -2.02
CA HIS A 379 -3.13 27.63 -1.49
C HIS A 379 -2.24 26.43 -1.89
N ASP A 380 -2.61 25.70 -2.95
CA ASP A 380 -1.88 24.52 -3.44
C ASP A 380 -1.70 23.39 -2.39
N LEU A 381 -2.70 23.22 -1.54
CA LEU A 381 -2.76 22.19 -0.50
C LEU A 381 -3.91 21.22 -0.73
N THR A 382 -3.76 20.00 -0.25
CA THR A 382 -4.89 19.07 -0.06
C THR A 382 -5.62 19.37 1.25
N ALA A 383 -6.94 19.11 1.29
CA ALA A 383 -7.73 19.28 2.51
C ALA A 383 -7.14 18.50 3.69
N GLY A 384 -6.64 17.27 3.46
CA GLY A 384 -6.01 16.45 4.49
C GLY A 384 -4.73 17.06 5.06
N GLN A 385 -3.89 17.69 4.22
CA GLN A 385 -2.69 18.41 4.69
C GLN A 385 -3.08 19.60 5.58
N LEU A 386 -4.07 20.39 5.17
CA LEU A 386 -4.52 21.55 5.93
C LEU A 386 -5.16 21.12 7.27
N VAL A 387 -6.01 20.09 7.28
CA VAL A 387 -6.59 19.51 8.52
C VAL A 387 -5.50 19.00 9.46
N SER A 388 -4.46 18.33 8.92
CA SER A 388 -3.35 17.85 9.74
C SER A 388 -2.60 18.99 10.42
N ARG A 389 -2.34 20.07 9.67
CA ARG A 389 -1.64 21.27 10.18
C ARG A 389 -2.45 21.99 11.26
N LEU A 390 -3.76 22.17 11.03
CA LEU A 390 -4.67 22.83 11.98
C LEU A 390 -4.77 22.14 13.35
N LYS A 391 -4.29 20.91 13.49
CA LYS A 391 -4.17 20.26 14.81
C LYS A 391 -3.10 20.89 15.70
N THR A 392 -2.08 21.54 15.11
CA THR A 392 -0.89 22.03 15.84
C THR A 392 -0.54 23.48 15.54
N MET A 393 -1.19 24.14 14.59
CA MET A 393 -0.90 25.54 14.23
C MET A 393 -2.17 26.29 13.83
N SER A 394 -2.09 27.62 13.82
CA SER A 394 -3.19 28.50 13.37
C SER A 394 -3.49 28.36 11.88
N LEU A 395 -4.62 28.90 11.40
CA LEU A 395 -5.00 28.82 10.00
C LEU A 395 -3.98 29.51 9.09
N GLU A 396 -3.54 30.70 9.48
CA GLU A 396 -2.57 31.52 8.75
C GLU A 396 -1.22 30.80 8.67
N GLU A 397 -0.73 30.25 9.80
CA GLU A 397 0.49 29.45 9.83
C GLU A 397 0.36 28.19 8.98
N ALA A 398 -0.79 27.50 9.05
CA ALA A 398 -1.04 26.27 8.31
C ALA A 398 -1.02 26.48 6.80
N LEU A 399 -1.44 27.65 6.30
CA LEU A 399 -1.40 27.97 4.88
C LEU A 399 0.01 28.28 4.38
N VAL A 400 0.81 28.97 5.20
CA VAL A 400 2.19 29.34 4.85
C VAL A 400 3.18 28.18 5.10
N TYR A 401 2.84 27.25 6.00
CA TYR A 401 3.70 26.14 6.38
C TYR A 401 4.09 25.29 5.17
N LYS A 402 5.38 25.24 4.87
CA LYS A 402 5.96 24.28 3.93
C LYS A 402 6.65 23.22 4.76
N PRO A 403 6.16 21.96 4.80
CA PRO A 403 6.84 20.92 5.54
C PRO A 403 8.26 20.83 4.99
N SER A 404 9.25 21.15 5.82
CA SER A 404 10.59 20.67 5.56
C SER A 404 10.46 19.16 5.69
N ASN A 405 10.65 18.40 4.60
CA ASN A 405 10.53 16.94 4.62
C ASN A 405 11.59 16.26 5.52
N GLY A 406 12.22 16.98 6.45
CA GLY A 406 13.43 16.60 7.20
C GLY A 406 14.66 16.41 6.30
N ARG A 407 14.48 16.44 4.98
CA ARG A 407 15.52 16.18 4.00
C ARG A 407 16.32 17.44 3.74
N TYR A 408 17.57 17.39 4.17
CA TYR A 408 18.58 18.32 3.73
C TYR A 408 18.83 18.15 2.23
N SER A 409 19.03 19.26 1.54
CA SER A 409 19.41 19.30 0.12
C SER A 409 20.31 20.50 -0.13
N ASP A 410 21.12 20.43 -1.18
CA ASP A 410 22.00 21.55 -1.57
C ASP A 410 21.21 22.85 -1.76
N THR A 411 20.02 22.81 -2.37
CA THR A 411 19.16 23.99 -2.55
C THR A 411 18.72 24.64 -1.24
N ILE A 412 18.50 23.83 -0.18
CA ILE A 412 18.14 24.36 1.15
C ILE A 412 19.36 25.03 1.77
N PHE A 413 20.55 24.45 1.63
CA PHE A 413 21.78 25.03 2.16
C PHE A 413 22.24 26.28 1.40
N GLU A 414 21.97 26.37 0.11
CA GLU A 414 22.20 27.58 -0.68
C GLU A 414 21.29 28.73 -0.24
N ARG A 415 20.02 28.42 0.06
CA ARG A 415 19.03 29.41 0.54
C ARG A 415 19.27 29.83 1.99
N ASP A 416 19.71 28.89 2.83
CA ASP A 416 19.88 29.08 4.28
C ASP A 416 21.31 28.71 4.70
N GLN A 417 22.21 29.70 4.59
CA GLN A 417 23.62 29.52 4.94
C GLN A 417 23.83 29.28 6.44
N ALA A 418 22.95 29.81 7.30
CA ALA A 418 23.01 29.58 8.74
C ALA A 418 22.71 28.11 9.07
N LEU A 419 21.71 27.52 8.43
CA LEU A 419 21.44 26.09 8.53
C LEU A 419 22.60 25.26 7.98
N ALA A 420 23.20 25.67 6.86
CA ALA A 420 24.35 24.99 6.26
C ALA A 420 25.56 24.93 7.19
N ALA A 421 25.82 26.01 7.94
CA ALA A 421 26.91 26.13 8.91
C ALA A 421 26.61 25.49 10.27
N THR A 422 25.36 25.06 10.52
CA THR A 422 24.99 24.41 11.79
C THR A 422 25.75 23.10 11.94
N ILE A 423 26.30 22.85 13.13
CA ILE A 423 26.96 21.59 13.45
C ILE A 423 25.92 20.47 13.61
N GLY A 424 26.16 19.34 12.95
CA GLY A 424 25.38 18.13 13.08
C GLY A 424 26.28 16.89 13.21
N SER A 425 25.66 15.72 13.24
CA SER A 425 26.34 14.44 13.26
C SER A 425 25.99 13.61 12.03
N LEU A 426 27.01 13.11 11.32
CA LEU A 426 26.92 11.98 10.39
C LEU A 426 27.00 10.70 11.21
N TYR A 427 26.11 9.74 10.95
CA TYR A 427 26.11 8.46 11.63
C TYR A 427 26.03 7.31 10.63
N PHE A 428 26.67 6.20 11.00
CA PHE A 428 26.55 4.90 10.36
C PHE A 428 26.23 3.88 11.45
N ILE A 429 25.04 3.28 11.39
CA ILE A 429 24.49 2.45 12.46
C ILE A 429 23.93 1.14 11.90
N LYS A 430 23.91 0.08 12.72
CA LYS A 430 23.05 -1.09 12.53
C LYS A 430 21.77 -0.90 13.30
N VAL A 431 20.66 -1.32 12.68
CA VAL A 431 19.33 -1.33 13.27
C VAL A 431 18.85 -2.78 13.26
N SER A 432 18.62 -3.32 14.45
CA SER A 432 18.10 -4.68 14.61
C SER A 432 16.58 -4.67 14.56
N SER A 433 16.00 -5.40 13.59
CA SER A 433 14.55 -5.58 13.44
C SER A 433 14.18 -7.06 13.51
N THR A 434 12.89 -7.36 13.63
CA THR A 434 12.39 -8.75 13.53
C THR A 434 12.63 -9.37 12.15
N GLN A 435 12.84 -8.55 11.12
CA GLN A 435 13.09 -9.00 9.75
C GLN A 435 14.59 -9.18 9.43
N GLY A 436 15.47 -8.88 10.39
CA GLY A 436 16.92 -8.93 10.25
C GLY A 436 17.60 -7.60 10.57
N THR A 437 18.90 -7.54 10.32
CA THR A 437 19.73 -6.37 10.55
C THR A 437 19.77 -5.49 9.30
N LEU A 438 19.57 -4.19 9.48
CA LEU A 438 19.72 -3.18 8.43
C LEU A 438 20.81 -2.20 8.80
N HIS A 439 21.48 -1.65 7.81
CA HIS A 439 22.47 -0.58 8.00
C HIS A 439 21.86 0.74 7.57
N LYS A 440 22.08 1.80 8.35
CA LYS A 440 21.62 3.14 8.01
C LYS A 440 22.78 4.12 8.07
N ILE A 441 22.96 4.88 6.99
CA ILE A 441 23.75 6.12 7.03
C ILE A 441 22.79 7.30 7.13
N GLY A 442 23.15 8.36 7.83
CA GLY A 442 22.33 9.56 7.81
C GLY A 442 22.95 10.70 8.57
N MET A 443 22.23 11.82 8.64
CA MET A 443 22.66 12.97 9.41
C MET A 443 21.56 13.50 10.31
N THR A 444 21.96 14.13 11.42
CA THR A 444 21.03 14.68 12.40
C THR A 444 21.62 15.89 13.12
N LYS A 445 20.76 16.81 13.55
CA LYS A 445 21.09 17.87 14.53
C LYS A 445 20.87 17.43 15.96
N ARG A 446 20.03 16.41 16.16
CA ARG A 446 19.65 15.87 17.46
C ARG A 446 20.60 14.74 17.85
N PRO A 447 20.86 14.53 19.16
CA PRO A 447 21.55 13.33 19.64
C PRO A 447 20.91 12.05 19.09
N LEU A 448 21.71 11.03 18.82
CA LEU A 448 21.25 9.78 18.17
C LEU A 448 20.24 9.04 19.04
N GLU A 449 20.41 9.10 20.36
CA GLU A 449 19.54 8.48 21.36
C GLU A 449 18.11 9.03 21.28
N VAL A 450 17.98 10.34 21.02
CA VAL A 450 16.69 11.01 20.85
C VAL A 450 16.09 10.71 19.48
N ARG A 451 16.93 10.60 18.44
CA ARG A 451 16.49 10.33 17.06
C ARG A 451 15.94 8.91 16.90
N PHE A 452 16.57 7.94 17.54
CA PHE A 452 16.23 6.51 17.44
C PHE A 452 15.56 5.98 18.70
N GLN A 453 14.80 6.84 19.39
CA GLN A 453 14.09 6.45 20.60
C GLN A 453 13.09 5.32 20.31
N GLY A 454 13.31 4.16 20.93
CA GLY A 454 12.45 2.98 20.75
C GLY A 454 13.01 1.93 19.79
N GLU A 455 14.18 2.16 19.19
CA GLU A 455 14.85 1.20 18.32
C GLU A 455 16.13 0.64 18.97
N THR A 456 16.45 -0.62 18.68
CA THR A 456 17.73 -1.22 19.10
C THR A 456 18.78 -0.92 18.04
N ILE A 457 19.62 0.08 18.30
CA ILE A 457 20.69 0.51 17.39
C ILE A 457 22.08 0.16 17.94
N GLU A 458 23.01 -0.16 17.04
CA GLU A 458 24.45 -0.29 17.30
C GLU A 458 25.17 0.74 16.44
N ILE A 459 25.93 1.63 17.07
CA ILE A 459 26.66 2.70 16.38
C ILE A 459 27.97 2.12 15.84
N ILE A 460 28.11 2.04 14.52
CA ILE A 460 29.36 1.62 13.87
C ILE A 460 30.34 2.80 13.81
N ALA A 461 29.86 3.98 13.38
CA ALA A 461 30.67 5.18 13.32
C ALA A 461 29.83 6.46 13.44
N GLN A 462 30.44 7.49 14.02
CA GLN A 462 29.83 8.82 14.17
C GLN A 462 30.87 9.92 13.95
N PHE A 463 30.51 10.93 13.17
CA PHE A 463 31.35 12.09 12.87
C PHE A 463 30.56 13.37 13.04
N SER A 464 31.23 14.45 13.42
CA SER A 464 30.64 15.78 13.57
C SER A 464 31.22 16.78 12.59
N GLY A 465 30.41 17.75 12.17
CA GLY A 465 30.81 18.85 11.30
C GLY A 465 29.62 19.64 10.79
N THR A 466 29.83 20.51 9.80
CA THR A 466 28.73 21.32 9.26
C THR A 466 27.73 20.43 8.53
N LEU A 467 26.43 20.75 8.63
CA LEU A 467 25.39 19.98 7.94
C LEU A 467 25.61 19.90 6.43
N ARG A 468 26.17 20.95 5.82
CA ARG A 468 26.49 20.96 4.39
C ARG A 468 27.56 19.94 4.04
N ASP A 469 28.64 19.87 4.80
CA ASP A 469 29.75 18.96 4.51
C ASP A 469 29.37 17.52 4.82
N ILE A 470 28.66 17.28 5.93
CA ILE A 470 28.05 15.99 6.25
C ILE A 470 27.12 15.52 5.14
N HIS A 471 26.30 16.41 4.58
CA HIS A 471 25.42 16.07 3.45
C HIS A 471 26.19 15.64 2.22
N LYS A 472 27.28 16.33 1.87
CA LYS A 472 28.11 15.91 0.74
C LYS A 472 28.72 14.54 0.94
N VAL A 473 29.19 14.23 2.16
CA VAL A 473 29.70 12.90 2.51
C VAL A 473 28.60 11.85 2.38
N GLU A 474 27.43 12.07 2.99
CA GLU A 474 26.29 11.16 2.90
C GLU A 474 25.90 10.88 1.43
N GLN A 475 25.77 11.92 0.60
CA GLN A 475 25.42 11.77 -0.81
C GLN A 475 26.51 11.03 -1.60
N ALA A 476 27.79 11.24 -1.30
CA ALA A 476 28.90 10.52 -1.93
C ALA A 476 28.82 9.02 -1.63
N ILE A 477 28.61 8.65 -0.35
CA ILE A 477 28.48 7.25 0.06
C ILE A 477 27.25 6.60 -0.57
N LYS A 478 26.10 7.27 -0.58
CA LYS A 478 24.88 6.74 -1.22
C LYS A 478 25.06 6.49 -2.71
N ARG A 479 25.83 7.34 -3.41
CA ARG A 479 26.16 7.12 -4.83
C ARG A 479 27.10 5.95 -5.02
N GLN A 480 28.11 5.81 -4.16
CA GLN A 480 29.09 4.73 -4.22
C GLN A 480 28.45 3.36 -3.95
N PHE A 481 27.52 3.28 -2.99
CA PHE A 481 26.86 2.03 -2.55
C PHE A 481 25.42 1.92 -3.06
N VAL A 482 25.12 2.51 -4.22
CA VAL A 482 23.75 2.55 -4.77
C VAL A 482 23.16 1.15 -5.02
N GLU A 483 24.01 0.16 -5.30
CA GLU A 483 23.61 -1.23 -5.55
C GLU A 483 23.20 -1.99 -4.28
N ASN A 484 23.58 -1.49 -3.11
CA ASN A 484 23.26 -2.04 -1.80
C ASN A 484 22.08 -1.33 -1.12
N LEU A 485 21.52 -0.28 -1.75
CA LEU A 485 20.36 0.43 -1.23
C LEU A 485 19.16 -0.52 -1.10
N TYR A 486 18.61 -0.58 0.11
CA TYR A 486 17.44 -1.36 0.44
C TYR A 486 16.30 -0.43 0.84
N ARG A 487 15.13 -0.59 0.23
CA ARG A 487 13.90 0.12 0.64
C ARG A 487 13.03 -0.87 1.40
N SER A 488 13.00 -0.76 2.73
CA SER A 488 12.08 -1.56 3.54
C SER A 488 10.63 -1.12 3.29
N ASP A 489 9.70 -2.08 3.35
CA ASP A 489 8.27 -1.77 3.27
C ASP A 489 7.75 -1.17 4.59
N GLU A 490 8.40 -1.45 5.73
CA GLU A 490 8.04 -0.93 7.06
C GLU A 490 8.24 0.59 7.21
N ASP A 491 7.48 1.20 8.12
CA ASP A 491 7.49 2.65 8.42
C ASP A 491 8.73 3.10 9.21
N PHE A 492 9.90 2.76 8.69
CA PHE A 492 11.17 3.20 9.19
C PHE A 492 11.52 4.59 8.64
N GLU A 493 11.81 5.56 9.52
CA GLU A 493 12.09 6.93 9.10
C GLU A 493 13.39 7.00 8.26
N GLY A 494 13.27 7.53 7.04
CA GLY A 494 14.41 7.61 6.11
C GLY A 494 14.70 6.32 5.34
N LYS A 495 13.66 5.73 4.73
CA LYS A 495 13.74 4.58 3.79
C LYS A 495 14.72 4.76 2.62
N THR A 496 15.19 5.99 2.38
CA THR A 496 16.13 6.33 1.32
C THR A 496 17.60 6.24 1.72
N GLU A 497 17.89 5.99 3.00
CA GLU A 497 19.25 5.84 3.51
C GLU A 497 19.55 4.49 4.16
N THR A 498 18.74 3.48 3.88
CA THR A 498 18.91 2.11 4.40
C THR A 498 19.62 1.21 3.40
N PHE A 499 20.48 0.35 3.89
CA PHE A 499 21.27 -0.62 3.13
C PHE A 499 21.13 -2.00 3.76
N GLN A 500 21.31 -3.02 2.91
CA GLN A 500 21.44 -4.39 3.34
C GLN A 500 22.87 -4.84 3.00
N LEU A 501 23.75 -4.79 3.99
CA LEU A 501 25.19 -5.06 3.81
C LEU A 501 25.56 -6.40 4.42
N LEU A 502 26.45 -7.12 3.74
CA LEU A 502 27.24 -8.20 4.33
C LEU A 502 28.37 -7.63 5.21
N GLU A 503 28.96 -8.43 6.10
CA GLU A 503 30.04 -7.99 7.01
C GLU A 503 31.22 -7.36 6.26
N ASN A 504 31.59 -7.93 5.11
CA ASN A 504 32.64 -7.35 4.26
C ASN A 504 32.21 -6.04 3.60
N GLU A 505 30.96 -5.93 3.15
CA GLU A 505 30.43 -4.69 2.55
C GLU A 505 30.29 -3.55 3.58
N GLU A 506 29.98 -3.89 4.84
CA GLU A 506 29.97 -2.96 5.98
C GLU A 506 31.36 -2.36 6.19
N ALA A 507 32.40 -3.19 6.26
CA ALA A 507 33.78 -2.73 6.41
C ALA A 507 34.20 -1.82 5.24
N LEU A 508 33.83 -2.16 4.01
CA LEU A 508 34.10 -1.34 2.82
C LEU A 508 33.36 0.01 2.85
N MET A 509 32.12 0.03 3.31
CA MET A 509 31.35 1.27 3.46
C MET A 509 31.96 2.16 4.52
N LEU A 510 32.37 1.60 5.64
CA LEU A 510 33.02 2.31 6.71
C LEU A 510 34.36 2.92 6.28
N ASP A 511 35.20 2.17 5.58
CA ASP A 511 36.47 2.69 5.03
C ASP A 511 36.22 3.85 4.05
N ALA A 512 35.18 3.73 3.21
CA ALA A 512 34.76 4.81 2.32
C ALA A 512 34.27 6.05 3.08
N ILE A 513 33.48 5.87 4.15
CA ILE A 513 33.03 6.96 5.03
C ILE A 513 34.25 7.68 5.61
N VAL A 514 35.20 6.95 6.19
CA VAL A 514 36.43 7.52 6.78
C VAL A 514 37.24 8.30 5.74
N ALA A 515 37.38 7.77 4.52
CA ALA A 515 38.08 8.45 3.44
C ALA A 515 37.39 9.76 3.05
N HIS A 516 36.07 9.78 2.92
CA HIS A 516 35.31 10.99 2.61
C HIS A 516 35.34 12.00 3.76
N VAL A 517 35.16 11.56 5.02
CA VAL A 517 35.25 12.41 6.22
C VAL A 517 36.58 13.16 6.27
N LYS A 518 37.70 12.48 5.98
CA LYS A 518 39.04 13.09 5.90
C LYS A 518 39.12 14.17 4.82
N ASN A 519 38.57 13.91 3.64
CA ASN A 519 38.57 14.89 2.54
C ASN A 519 37.74 16.14 2.85
N TRP A 520 36.72 16.03 3.71
CA TRP A 520 35.84 17.13 4.10
C TRP A 520 36.16 17.73 5.48
N HIS A 521 37.31 17.37 6.09
CA HIS A 521 37.77 17.90 7.38
C HIS A 521 36.76 17.77 8.53
N LEU A 522 35.96 16.70 8.54
CA LEU A 522 35.00 16.44 9.62
C LEU A 522 35.75 15.89 10.86
N SER A 523 35.36 16.33 12.06
CA SER A 523 35.94 15.87 13.33
C SER A 523 35.23 14.60 13.83
N GLY A 524 35.98 13.53 14.11
CA GLY A 524 35.44 12.27 14.63
C GLY A 524 35.70 12.09 16.13
N SER A 525 34.73 11.51 16.83
CA SER A 525 34.96 10.82 18.12
C SER A 525 35.43 9.40 17.84
N ASP A 526 36.33 8.89 18.68
CA ASP A 526 37.07 7.64 18.49
C ASP A 526 36.29 6.50 17.81
N TYR A 527 36.85 6.01 16.70
CA TYR A 527 36.45 4.76 16.07
C TYR A 527 37.17 3.61 16.80
N SER A 528 36.47 2.89 17.67
CA SER A 528 36.98 1.65 18.27
C SER A 528 36.87 0.53 17.23
N ARG A 529 38.03 0.05 16.79
CA ARG A 529 38.18 -1.17 16.00
C ARG A 529 38.63 -2.26 16.99
N ASP A 530 37.72 -2.68 17.85
CA ASP A 530 37.96 -3.83 18.74
C ASP A 530 37.91 -5.15 17.95
#